data_AF-A0A1Y4JAV5-F1
#
_entry.id   AF-A0A1Y4JAV5-F1
#
_cell.length_a   1.000
_cell.length_b   1.000
_cell.length_c   1.000
_cell.angle_alpha   90.00
_cell.angle_beta   90.00
_cell.angle_gamma   90.00
#
_symmetry.space_group_name_H-M   'P 1'
#
loop_
_entity.id
_entity.type
_entity.pdbx_description
1 polymer ?
#
loop_
_entity_poly.entity_id
_entity_poly.type
_entity_poly.pdbx_seq_one_letter_code
_entity_poly.pdbx_strand_id
1 'polypeptide(L)'
;MCTRFLHRGDDIITGFNFEIDLAVWDHQVVLENDRFFIGILRPDGVRHSYHGVHRNGNAGTLLYVHGNPAGAYREGPDCLTIADLTERFIRAEITFDQALALVQTHRIVYAPDATMQAMLSDRQGRVLIVEPGIGWRAEYAPYSLMANASLLDPASTAPFALPGDDRYQRAEQLLKGSSAGFSVRDGLALLEEVHQEGIWATRVSFVYSVREQAVYYTENNRFDRIQVYRFPDGPGLPSSRTV
;
A
#
# COMPACT_ATOMS: atom_id res chain seq x y z
N MET A 1 -3.61 11.59 -2.77
CA MET A 1 -2.46 11.15 -3.59
C MET A 1 -1.66 10.17 -2.75
N CYS A 2 -0.94 9.20 -3.29
CA CYS A 2 -0.13 8.28 -2.48
C CYS A 2 1.10 7.80 -3.28
N THR A 3 2.11 7.27 -2.60
CA THR A 3 3.22 6.52 -3.23
C THR A 3 3.47 5.22 -2.46
N ARG A 4 3.56 4.08 -3.16
CA ARG A 4 3.77 2.74 -2.60
C ARG A 4 4.93 2.05 -3.32
N PHE A 5 5.87 1.47 -2.59
CA PHE A 5 6.92 0.65 -3.19
C PHE A 5 7.16 -0.67 -2.45
N LEU A 6 7.61 -1.68 -3.19
CA LEU A 6 8.23 -2.89 -2.63
C LEU A 6 9.64 -3.01 -3.20
N HIS A 7 10.61 -3.34 -2.34
CA HIS A 7 11.96 -3.72 -2.75
C HIS A 7 12.26 -5.14 -2.27
N ARG A 8 12.82 -5.97 -3.16
CA ARG A 8 13.21 -7.36 -2.92
C ARG A 8 14.72 -7.49 -3.03
N GLY A 9 15.38 -7.53 -1.88
CA GLY A 9 16.81 -7.77 -1.75
C GLY A 9 17.08 -8.87 -0.73
N ASP A 10 18.05 -8.65 0.14
CA ASP A 10 18.32 -9.53 1.28
C ASP A 10 17.12 -9.57 2.25
N ASP A 11 16.33 -8.50 2.26
CA ASP A 11 15.04 -8.37 2.94
C ASP A 11 13.95 -7.97 1.93
N ILE A 12 12.69 -8.17 2.31
CA ILE A 12 11.54 -7.60 1.61
C ILE A 12 11.14 -6.31 2.34
N ILE A 13 11.39 -5.16 1.69
CA ILE A 13 11.13 -3.84 2.24
C ILE A 13 9.88 -3.21 1.62
N THR A 14 9.02 -2.81 2.54
CA THR A 14 7.62 -2.47 2.48
C THR A 14 7.16 -1.02 2.61
N GLY A 15 7.31 -0.07 1.66
CA GLY A 15 7.07 1.36 1.97
C GLY A 15 5.81 2.02 1.40
N PHE A 16 5.21 2.96 2.13
CA PHE A 16 4.03 3.73 1.70
C PHE A 16 4.00 5.16 2.27
N ASN A 17 3.71 6.14 1.43
CA ASN A 17 3.27 7.48 1.81
C ASN A 17 1.75 7.59 1.63
N PHE A 18 1.07 7.94 2.71
CA PHE A 18 -0.35 8.23 2.75
C PHE A 18 -0.57 9.74 2.70
N GLU A 19 -0.99 10.26 1.54
CA GLU A 19 -1.23 11.69 1.36
C GLU A 19 -2.72 12.01 1.22
N ILE A 20 -3.24 12.74 2.19
CA ILE A 20 -4.68 12.91 2.36
C ILE A 20 -5.04 14.30 2.86
N ASP A 21 -6.20 14.79 2.41
CA ASP A 21 -6.83 16.01 2.90
C ASP A 21 -7.62 15.72 4.18
N LEU A 22 -7.16 16.31 5.29
CA LEU A 22 -7.78 16.17 6.61
C LEU A 22 -9.12 16.91 6.74
N ALA A 23 -9.44 17.82 5.82
CA ALA A 23 -10.76 18.42 5.76
C ALA A 23 -11.84 17.44 5.30
N VAL A 24 -11.43 16.35 4.62
CA VAL A 24 -12.34 15.36 4.04
C VAL A 24 -12.28 14.03 4.78
N TRP A 25 -11.10 13.63 5.27
CA TRP A 25 -10.87 12.29 5.79
C TRP A 25 -10.32 12.28 7.21
N ASP A 26 -11.01 11.59 8.10
CA ASP A 26 -10.54 11.25 9.43
C ASP A 26 -9.76 9.93 9.38
N HIS A 27 -8.47 9.99 9.70
CA HIS A 27 -7.59 8.83 9.75
C HIS A 27 -6.92 8.72 11.12
N GLN A 28 -6.51 7.50 11.47
CA GLN A 28 -5.73 7.21 12.66
C GLN A 28 -4.79 6.04 12.41
N VAL A 29 -3.56 6.10 12.92
CA VAL A 29 -2.69 4.93 12.98
C VAL A 29 -3.20 3.99 14.08
N VAL A 30 -3.44 2.72 13.71
CA VAL A 30 -3.94 1.69 14.62
C VAL A 30 -2.92 0.56 14.71
N LEU A 31 -2.61 0.20 15.96
CA LEU A 31 -1.67 -0.87 16.31
C LEU A 31 -2.45 -1.99 16.99
N GLU A 32 -2.52 -3.15 16.36
CA GLU A 32 -3.13 -4.36 16.89
C GLU A 32 -2.12 -5.51 16.88
N ASN A 33 -2.36 -6.53 17.71
CA ASN A 33 -1.43 -7.66 17.90
C ASN A 33 -1.00 -8.36 16.59
N ASP A 34 -1.86 -8.35 15.58
CA ASP A 34 -1.62 -9.00 14.30
C ASP A 34 -1.55 -8.04 13.11
N ARG A 35 -1.85 -6.75 13.29
CA ARG A 35 -1.80 -5.77 12.19
C ARG A 35 -1.43 -4.36 12.63
N PHE A 36 -0.70 -3.69 11.74
CA PHE A 36 -0.50 -2.25 11.71
C PHE A 36 -1.32 -1.70 10.55
N PHE A 37 -2.10 -0.63 10.74
CA PHE A 37 -2.79 0.00 9.62
C PHE A 37 -3.10 1.48 9.86
N ILE A 38 -3.33 2.19 8.76
CA ILE A 38 -3.91 3.52 8.74
C ILE A 38 -5.41 3.33 8.57
N GLY A 39 -6.15 3.53 9.66
CA GLY A 39 -7.60 3.35 9.71
C GLY A 39 -8.33 4.61 9.28
N ILE A 40 -9.08 4.54 8.18
CA ILE A 40 -9.95 5.63 7.72
C ILE A 40 -11.35 5.43 8.30
N LEU A 41 -11.88 6.43 9.01
CA LEU A 41 -13.24 6.39 9.53
C LEU A 41 -14.22 6.52 8.37
N ARG A 42 -15.17 5.58 8.29
CA ARG A 42 -16.18 5.50 7.25
C ARG A 42 -17.56 5.86 7.80
N PRO A 43 -18.56 6.16 6.94
CA PRO A 43 -19.90 6.55 7.40
C PRO A 43 -20.63 5.51 8.25
N ASP A 44 -20.20 4.25 8.23
CA ASP A 44 -20.69 3.19 9.12
C ASP A 44 -20.12 3.25 10.55
N GLY A 45 -19.25 4.22 10.83
CA GLY A 45 -18.61 4.42 12.13
C GLY A 45 -17.39 3.54 12.39
N VAL A 46 -16.94 2.77 11.40
CA VAL A 46 -15.80 1.85 11.53
C VAL A 46 -14.53 2.48 10.93
N ARG A 47 -13.38 2.24 11.57
CA ARG A 47 -12.07 2.54 10.99
C ARG A 47 -11.58 1.35 10.16
N HIS A 48 -11.71 1.46 8.85
CA HIS A 48 -11.34 0.38 7.94
C HIS A 48 -9.84 0.36 7.64
N SER A 49 -9.29 -0.85 7.52
CA SER A 49 -7.87 -1.06 7.24
C SER A 49 -7.62 -1.14 5.73
N TYR A 50 -7.54 0.00 5.05
CA TYR A 50 -7.26 0.10 3.61
C TYR A 50 -5.78 0.26 3.27
N HIS A 51 -4.94 0.59 4.26
CA HIS A 51 -3.50 0.73 4.12
C HIS A 51 -2.85 0.11 5.35
N GLY A 52 -2.13 -0.99 5.20
CA GLY A 52 -1.57 -1.66 6.37
C GLY A 52 -0.80 -2.92 6.05
N VAL A 53 -0.32 -3.52 7.13
CA VAL A 53 0.52 -4.72 7.16
C VAL A 53 0.01 -5.63 8.25
N HIS A 54 -0.17 -6.90 7.91
CA HIS A 54 -0.42 -7.97 8.85
C HIS A 54 0.90 -8.65 9.25
N ARG A 55 0.96 -9.23 10.45
CA ARG A 55 2.12 -9.98 10.96
C ARG A 55 2.54 -11.17 10.08
N ASN A 56 1.68 -11.66 9.20
CA ASN A 56 2.05 -12.71 8.23
C ASN A 56 2.80 -12.15 7.01
N GLY A 57 3.03 -10.83 6.95
CA GLY A 57 3.67 -10.08 5.89
C GLY A 57 2.77 -9.69 4.71
N ASN A 58 1.46 -9.94 4.79
CA ASN A 58 0.52 -9.33 3.85
C ASN A 58 0.53 -7.81 4.06
N ALA A 59 0.79 -7.06 3.01
CA ALA A 59 0.70 -5.60 3.00
C ALA A 59 -0.20 -5.16 1.86
N GLY A 60 -1.19 -4.31 2.15
CA GLY A 60 -2.13 -3.82 1.16
C GLY A 60 -2.28 -2.31 1.29
N THR A 61 -2.46 -1.63 0.15
CA THR A 61 -2.73 -0.20 0.11
C THR A 61 -3.67 0.15 -1.03
N LEU A 62 -4.67 0.96 -0.74
CA LEU A 62 -5.41 1.70 -1.76
C LEU A 62 -4.67 2.99 -2.15
N LEU A 63 -4.73 3.37 -3.41
CA LEU A 63 -4.21 4.63 -3.92
C LEU A 63 -5.29 5.28 -4.78
N TYR A 64 -5.46 6.60 -4.65
CA TYR A 64 -6.35 7.35 -5.53
C TYR A 64 -5.92 7.17 -6.99
N VAL A 65 -6.89 7.01 -7.87
CA VAL A 65 -6.71 7.02 -9.33
C VAL A 65 -7.90 7.75 -9.96
N HIS A 66 -7.67 8.44 -11.07
CA HIS A 66 -8.78 8.94 -11.89
C HIS A 66 -9.58 7.75 -12.44
N GLY A 67 -10.86 7.68 -12.10
CA GLY A 67 -11.68 6.49 -12.31
C GLY A 67 -11.93 6.15 -13.78
N ASN A 68 -11.88 4.86 -14.09
CA ASN A 68 -12.31 4.29 -15.36
C ASN A 68 -13.81 3.94 -15.28
N PRO A 69 -14.67 4.38 -16.22
CA PRO A 69 -16.10 4.04 -16.22
C PRO A 69 -16.40 2.53 -16.15
N ALA A 70 -15.54 1.68 -16.70
CA ALA A 70 -15.68 0.22 -16.61
C ALA A 70 -15.48 -0.31 -15.18
N GLY A 71 -14.80 0.45 -14.31
CA GLY A 71 -14.60 0.14 -12.89
C GLY A 71 -15.70 0.67 -11.98
N ALA A 72 -16.69 1.40 -12.51
CA ALA A 72 -17.76 1.99 -11.72
C ALA A 72 -18.44 0.97 -10.79
N TYR A 73 -18.82 1.42 -9.60
CA TYR A 73 -19.49 0.58 -8.60
C TYR A 73 -20.73 -0.09 -9.19
N ARG A 74 -20.85 -1.39 -8.93
CA ARG A 74 -22.01 -2.20 -9.29
C ARG A 74 -22.24 -3.23 -8.19
N GLU A 75 -23.49 -3.39 -7.80
CA GLU A 75 -23.91 -4.52 -6.97
C GLU A 75 -24.06 -5.78 -7.82
N GLY A 76 -23.70 -6.93 -7.26
CA GLY A 76 -23.90 -8.22 -7.89
C GLY A 76 -23.00 -9.30 -7.29
N PRO A 77 -23.38 -10.59 -7.42
CA PRO A 77 -22.63 -11.70 -6.86
C PRO A 77 -21.22 -11.84 -7.46
N ASP A 78 -21.03 -11.40 -8.71
CA ASP A 78 -19.75 -11.46 -9.42
C ASP A 78 -18.90 -10.19 -9.23
N CYS A 79 -19.37 -9.23 -8.43
CA CYS A 79 -18.67 -7.97 -8.18
C CYS A 79 -17.99 -8.00 -6.81
N LEU A 80 -16.74 -7.56 -6.77
CA LEU A 80 -15.98 -7.38 -5.54
C LEU A 80 -15.40 -5.97 -5.54
N THR A 81 -15.62 -5.20 -4.47
CA THR A 81 -15.01 -3.88 -4.41
C THR A 81 -13.51 -4.01 -4.15
N ILE A 82 -12.74 -3.09 -4.72
CA ILE A 82 -11.29 -3.02 -4.48
C ILE A 82 -10.97 -2.78 -3.01
N ALA A 83 -11.84 -2.07 -2.29
CA ALA A 83 -11.72 -1.82 -0.86
C ALA A 83 -11.88 -3.11 -0.06
N ASP A 84 -12.92 -3.91 -0.33
CA ASP A 84 -13.14 -5.19 0.33
C ASP A 84 -12.01 -6.17 0.07
N LEU A 85 -11.55 -6.28 -1.19
CA LEU A 85 -10.40 -7.12 -1.54
C LEU A 85 -9.17 -6.76 -0.70
N THR A 86 -8.86 -5.47 -0.63
CA THR A 86 -7.66 -4.95 0.05
C THR A 86 -7.75 -5.14 1.56
N GLU A 87 -8.91 -4.84 2.16
CA GLU A 87 -9.11 -5.00 3.59
C GLU A 87 -9.07 -6.46 4.03
N ARG A 88 -9.74 -7.37 3.30
CA ARG A 88 -9.66 -8.81 3.57
C ARG A 88 -8.22 -9.32 3.50
N PHE A 89 -7.41 -8.80 2.58
CA PHE A 89 -6.00 -9.14 2.46
C PHE A 89 -5.15 -8.65 3.64
N ILE A 90 -5.36 -7.39 4.08
CA ILE A 90 -4.69 -6.79 5.25
C ILE A 90 -5.13 -7.47 6.56
N ARG A 91 -6.36 -7.95 6.63
CA ARG A 91 -6.86 -8.73 7.78
C ARG A 91 -6.44 -10.19 7.74
N ALA A 92 -5.65 -10.59 6.74
CA ALA A 92 -5.23 -11.97 6.49
C ALA A 92 -6.38 -12.99 6.39
N GLU A 93 -7.57 -12.53 6.00
CA GLU A 93 -8.72 -13.39 5.71
C GLU A 93 -8.55 -14.12 4.38
N ILE A 94 -7.72 -13.55 3.48
CA ILE A 94 -7.32 -14.15 2.21
C ILE A 94 -5.80 -14.15 2.04
N THR A 95 -5.29 -15.21 1.43
CA THR A 95 -3.89 -15.32 0.99
C THR A 95 -3.66 -14.55 -0.32
N PHE A 96 -2.40 -14.40 -0.72
CA PHE A 96 -2.06 -13.84 -2.02
C PHE A 96 -2.68 -14.64 -3.18
N ASP A 97 -2.62 -15.98 -3.11
CA ASP A 97 -3.18 -16.84 -4.16
C ASP A 97 -4.71 -16.74 -4.22
N GLN A 98 -5.36 -16.57 -3.07
CA GLN A 98 -6.81 -16.31 -3.03
C GLN A 98 -7.15 -14.93 -3.57
N ALA A 99 -6.37 -13.88 -3.25
CA ALA A 99 -6.54 -12.55 -3.83
C ALA A 99 -6.37 -12.58 -5.36
N LEU A 100 -5.36 -13.31 -5.86
CA LEU A 100 -5.15 -13.52 -7.29
C LEU A 100 -6.33 -14.26 -7.95
N ALA A 101 -6.85 -15.31 -7.31
CA ALA A 101 -8.01 -16.04 -7.80
C ALA A 101 -9.28 -15.15 -7.83
N LEU A 102 -9.45 -14.28 -6.83
CA LEU A 102 -10.59 -13.35 -6.78
C LEU A 102 -10.55 -12.35 -7.94
N VAL A 103 -9.40 -11.72 -8.23
CA VAL A 103 -9.29 -10.77 -9.35
C VAL A 103 -9.40 -11.43 -10.73
N GLN A 104 -9.18 -12.74 -10.81
CA GLN A 104 -9.37 -13.52 -12.04
C GLN A 104 -10.83 -13.91 -12.28
N THR A 105 -11.61 -14.08 -11.22
CA THR A 105 -12.96 -14.66 -11.28
C THR A 105 -14.06 -13.63 -11.04
N HIS A 106 -13.76 -12.51 -10.40
CA HIS A 106 -14.71 -11.46 -10.09
C HIS A 106 -14.40 -10.20 -10.89
N ARG A 107 -15.45 -9.44 -11.18
CA ARG A 107 -15.31 -8.06 -11.65
C ARG A 107 -14.92 -7.19 -10.46
N ILE A 108 -13.70 -6.67 -10.49
CA ILE A 108 -13.25 -5.70 -9.50
C ILE A 108 -13.82 -4.32 -9.85
N VAL A 109 -14.51 -3.72 -8.87
CA VAL A 109 -15.16 -2.40 -8.99
C VAL A 109 -14.65 -1.44 -7.93
N TYR A 110 -14.87 -0.14 -8.13
CA TYR A 110 -14.65 0.89 -7.12
C TYR A 110 -15.62 0.76 -5.94
N ALA A 111 -15.32 1.48 -4.86
CA ALA A 111 -16.32 1.74 -3.82
C ALA A 111 -17.36 2.75 -4.34
N PRO A 112 -18.57 2.81 -3.75
CA PRO A 112 -19.62 3.75 -4.17
C PRO A 112 -19.20 5.23 -4.18
N ASP A 113 -18.25 5.60 -3.31
CA ASP A 113 -17.88 6.98 -3.02
C ASP A 113 -16.42 7.32 -3.35
N ALA A 114 -15.63 6.37 -3.87
CA ALA A 114 -14.20 6.60 -4.11
C ALA A 114 -13.64 5.73 -5.24
N THR A 115 -12.83 6.35 -6.11
CA THR A 115 -12.08 5.67 -7.17
C THR A 115 -10.65 5.39 -6.70
N MET A 116 -10.35 4.11 -6.52
CA MET A 116 -9.07 3.64 -5.97
C MET A 116 -8.51 2.49 -6.81
N GLN A 117 -7.19 2.36 -6.82
CA GLN A 117 -6.45 1.19 -7.28
C GLN A 117 -5.68 0.57 -6.11
N ALA A 118 -5.25 -0.67 -6.22
CA ALA A 118 -4.54 -1.36 -5.14
C ALA A 118 -3.19 -1.91 -5.58
N MET A 119 -2.27 -1.92 -4.62
CA MET A 119 -1.07 -2.75 -4.63
C MET A 119 -1.07 -3.62 -3.38
N LEU A 120 -1.13 -4.93 -3.59
CA LEU A 120 -1.05 -5.95 -2.54
C LEU A 120 0.30 -6.67 -2.64
N SER A 121 0.90 -7.01 -1.52
CA SER A 121 2.15 -7.79 -1.50
C SER A 121 2.23 -8.72 -0.31
N ASP A 122 2.97 -9.82 -0.45
CA ASP A 122 3.18 -10.77 0.65
C ASP A 122 4.64 -10.83 1.12
N ARG A 123 4.88 -11.64 2.15
CA ARG A 123 6.22 -11.82 2.75
C ARG A 123 7.25 -12.42 1.80
N GLN A 124 6.82 -13.02 0.69
CA GLN A 124 7.71 -13.55 -0.33
C GLN A 124 8.16 -12.46 -1.31
N GLY A 125 7.57 -11.27 -1.25
CA GLY A 125 7.85 -10.20 -2.20
C GLY A 125 7.07 -10.34 -3.51
N ARG A 126 6.00 -11.15 -3.56
CA ARG A 126 5.06 -11.15 -4.67
C ARG A 126 4.19 -9.91 -4.58
N VAL A 127 3.87 -9.31 -5.73
CA VAL A 127 3.05 -8.11 -5.83
C VAL A 127 1.87 -8.37 -6.74
N LEU A 128 0.69 -7.88 -6.36
CA LEU A 128 -0.53 -7.86 -7.16
C LEU A 128 -1.01 -6.41 -7.28
N ILE A 129 -0.93 -5.87 -8.48
CA ILE A 129 -1.49 -4.58 -8.87
C ILE A 129 -2.90 -4.82 -9.41
N VAL A 130 -3.87 -4.03 -8.96
CA VAL A 130 -5.27 -4.16 -9.38
C VAL A 130 -5.86 -2.78 -9.67
N GLU A 131 -6.38 -2.61 -10.88
CA GLU A 131 -6.98 -1.37 -11.36
C GLU A 131 -8.41 -1.67 -11.84
N PRO A 132 -9.44 -1.28 -11.06
CA PRO A 132 -10.83 -1.57 -11.40
C PRO A 132 -11.20 -1.05 -12.79
N GLY A 133 -11.83 -1.91 -13.61
CA GLY A 133 -12.20 -1.60 -14.99
C GLY A 133 -11.07 -1.71 -16.03
N ILE A 134 -9.82 -1.88 -15.60
CA ILE A 134 -8.67 -2.03 -16.50
C ILE A 134 -8.11 -3.45 -16.42
N GLY A 135 -7.80 -3.95 -15.22
CA GLY A 135 -7.31 -5.31 -15.03
C GLY A 135 -6.43 -5.48 -13.78
N TRP A 136 -5.57 -6.48 -13.84
CA TRP A 136 -4.62 -6.80 -12.77
C TRP A 136 -3.28 -7.25 -13.35
N ARG A 137 -2.21 -7.12 -12.56
CA ARG A 137 -0.87 -7.62 -12.87
C ARG A 137 -0.25 -8.22 -11.63
N ALA A 138 0.09 -9.51 -11.70
CA ALA A 138 0.94 -10.15 -10.70
C ALA A 138 2.40 -10.05 -11.15
N GLU A 139 3.29 -9.65 -10.25
CA GLU A 139 4.71 -9.48 -10.55
C GLU A 139 5.61 -9.98 -9.41
N TYR A 140 6.79 -10.44 -9.80
CA TYR A 140 7.86 -10.89 -8.91
C TYR A 140 9.17 -10.26 -9.37
N ALA A 141 9.32 -8.97 -9.09
CA ALA A 141 10.41 -8.12 -9.57
C ALA A 141 11.42 -7.80 -8.46
N PRO A 142 12.61 -7.24 -8.79
CA PRO A 142 13.52 -6.67 -7.79
C PRO A 142 12.89 -5.51 -7.02
N TYR A 143 12.02 -4.74 -7.67
CA TYR A 143 11.18 -3.74 -7.02
C TYR A 143 9.85 -3.58 -7.77
N SER A 144 8.86 -3.02 -7.06
CA SER A 144 7.56 -2.62 -7.59
C SER A 144 7.23 -1.23 -7.05
N LEU A 145 6.58 -0.38 -7.84
CA LEU A 145 6.26 1.00 -7.49
C LEU A 145 4.88 1.36 -8.03
N MET A 146 4.08 2.07 -7.24
CA MET A 146 2.79 2.60 -7.63
C MET A 146 2.59 4.00 -7.03
N ALA A 147 2.00 4.91 -7.82
CA ALA A 147 1.52 6.21 -7.37
C ALA A 147 0.05 6.37 -7.77
N ASN A 148 -0.34 7.52 -8.34
CA ASN A 148 -1.74 7.83 -8.67
C ASN A 148 -2.11 7.73 -10.15
N ALA A 149 -1.11 7.52 -11.03
CA ALA A 149 -1.35 7.16 -12.41
C ALA A 149 -1.63 5.65 -12.54
N SER A 150 -2.36 5.28 -13.59
CA SER A 150 -2.54 3.89 -13.98
C SER A 150 -1.23 3.31 -14.51
N LEU A 151 -0.86 2.12 -14.03
CA LEU A 151 0.27 1.33 -14.50
C LEU A 151 -0.12 0.35 -15.61
N LEU A 152 -1.40 -0.01 -15.72
CA LEU A 152 -1.91 -0.96 -16.72
C LEU A 152 -2.41 -0.26 -17.98
N ASP A 153 -2.91 0.96 -17.86
CA ASP A 153 -3.33 1.82 -18.97
C ASP A 153 -2.95 3.30 -18.69
N PRO A 154 -1.66 3.68 -18.84
CA PRO A 154 -1.20 5.03 -18.55
C PRO A 154 -1.95 6.12 -19.32
N ALA A 155 -2.41 5.83 -20.54
CA ALA A 155 -3.16 6.78 -21.37
C ALA A 155 -4.48 7.19 -20.72
N SER A 156 -5.11 6.31 -19.93
CA SER A 156 -6.36 6.61 -19.20
C SER A 156 -6.22 7.71 -18.15
N THR A 157 -5.02 7.88 -17.59
CA THR A 157 -4.76 8.84 -16.49
C THR A 157 -3.89 10.02 -16.91
N ALA A 158 -3.21 9.94 -18.06
CA ALA A 158 -2.35 11.01 -18.59
C ALA A 158 -3.01 12.41 -18.64
N PRO A 159 -4.29 12.56 -19.07
CA PRO A 159 -4.95 13.86 -19.10
C PRO A 159 -5.14 14.53 -17.73
N PHE A 160 -4.99 13.77 -16.64
CA PHE A 160 -5.20 14.23 -15.27
C PHE A 160 -3.89 14.36 -14.48
N ALA A 161 -2.75 14.24 -15.15
CA ALA A 161 -1.45 14.44 -14.52
C ALA A 161 -1.36 15.84 -13.90
N LEU A 162 -0.96 15.90 -12.63
CA LEU A 162 -0.74 17.17 -11.95
C LEU A 162 0.57 17.80 -12.45
N PRO A 163 0.57 19.07 -12.90
CA PRO A 163 1.80 19.75 -13.30
C PRO A 163 2.83 19.73 -12.17
N GLY A 164 4.03 19.21 -12.46
CA GLY A 164 5.13 19.13 -11.50
C GLY A 164 5.09 17.92 -10.56
N ASP A 165 4.08 17.05 -10.62
CA ASP A 165 4.12 15.79 -9.87
C ASP A 165 5.06 14.78 -10.55
N ASP A 166 6.24 14.64 -9.96
CA ASP A 166 7.32 13.76 -10.42
C ASP A 166 7.67 12.66 -9.41
N ARG A 167 6.81 12.45 -8.39
CA ARG A 167 7.07 11.52 -7.27
C ARG A 167 7.36 10.10 -7.76
N TYR A 168 6.61 9.63 -8.76
CA TYR A 168 6.84 8.31 -9.33
C TYR A 168 8.23 8.22 -9.96
N GLN A 169 8.63 9.20 -10.76
CA GLN A 169 9.91 9.21 -11.46
C GLN A 169 11.09 9.28 -10.48
N ARG A 170 11.00 10.14 -9.45
CA ARG A 170 12.03 10.24 -8.41
C ARG A 170 12.14 8.96 -7.59
N ALA A 171 11.01 8.39 -7.14
CA ALA A 171 11.02 7.11 -6.43
C ALA A 171 11.57 5.97 -7.29
N GLU A 172 11.21 5.92 -8.58
CA GLU A 172 11.70 4.89 -9.50
C GLU A 172 13.21 4.99 -9.71
N GLN A 173 13.74 6.20 -9.85
CA GLN A 173 15.18 6.42 -9.99
C GLN A 173 15.96 5.90 -8.78
N LEU A 174 15.46 6.16 -7.56
CA LEU A 174 16.07 5.65 -6.33
C LEU A 174 16.02 4.11 -6.25
N LEU A 175 14.88 3.50 -6.59
CA LEU A 175 14.72 2.05 -6.59
C LEU A 175 15.61 1.37 -7.63
N LYS A 176 15.73 1.93 -8.84
CA LYS A 176 16.62 1.42 -9.89
C LYS A 176 18.10 1.44 -9.49
N GLY A 177 18.50 2.44 -8.70
CA GLY A 177 19.87 2.57 -8.19
C GLY A 177 20.16 1.75 -6.92
N SER A 178 19.15 1.09 -6.36
CA SER A 178 19.26 0.37 -5.09
C SER A 178 19.93 -1.00 -5.25
N SER A 179 20.59 -1.46 -4.17
CA SER A 179 21.24 -2.76 -4.11
C SER A 179 20.41 -3.78 -3.33
N ALA A 180 20.82 -5.05 -3.34
CA ALA A 180 20.20 -6.09 -2.49
C ALA A 180 20.19 -5.74 -0.99
N GLY A 181 21.12 -4.87 -0.53
CA GLY A 181 21.19 -4.40 0.85
C GLY A 181 20.21 -3.28 1.22
N PHE A 182 19.23 -2.95 0.36
CA PHE A 182 18.23 -1.92 0.64
C PHE A 182 17.53 -2.17 1.98
N SER A 183 17.60 -1.18 2.86
CA SER A 183 17.20 -1.27 4.25
C SER A 183 15.93 -0.46 4.55
N VAL A 184 15.42 -0.59 5.77
CA VAL A 184 14.37 0.29 6.29
C VAL A 184 14.76 1.77 6.17
N ARG A 185 16.03 2.10 6.43
CA ARG A 185 16.53 3.48 6.34
C ARG A 185 16.44 4.01 4.92
N ASP A 186 16.84 3.20 3.94
CA ASP A 186 16.74 3.58 2.52
C ASP A 186 15.28 3.74 2.10
N GLY A 187 14.40 2.88 2.62
CA GLY A 187 12.96 3.00 2.43
C GLY A 187 12.39 4.30 3.00
N LEU A 188 12.78 4.68 4.22
CA LEU A 188 12.33 5.93 4.85
C LEU A 188 12.88 7.15 4.10
N ALA A 189 14.15 7.13 3.68
CA ALA A 189 14.75 8.20 2.90
C ALA A 189 14.08 8.37 1.53
N LEU A 190 13.70 7.26 0.87
CA LEU A 190 12.92 7.32 -0.37
C LEU A 190 11.57 7.99 -0.13
N LEU A 191 10.84 7.58 0.92
CA LEU A 191 9.54 8.18 1.27
C LEU A 191 9.65 9.66 1.65
N GLU A 192 10.73 10.04 2.33
CA GLU A 192 11.05 11.43 2.65
C GLU A 192 11.33 12.22 1.37
N GLU A 193 12.08 11.68 0.41
CA GLU A 193 12.34 12.38 -0.86
C GLU A 193 11.05 12.67 -1.64
N VAL A 194 10.08 11.76 -1.62
CA VAL A 194 8.82 11.88 -2.40
C VAL A 194 7.60 12.26 -1.57
N HIS A 195 7.81 12.84 -0.38
CA HIS A 195 6.72 13.33 0.45
C HIS A 195 6.02 14.54 -0.20
N GLN A 196 4.82 14.84 0.29
CA GLN A 196 4.05 16.00 -0.13
C GLN A 196 3.78 16.94 1.03
N GLU A 197 3.63 18.22 0.69
CA GLU A 197 3.17 19.29 1.57
C GLU A 197 1.82 19.86 1.09
N GLY A 198 1.25 20.80 1.85
CA GLY A 198 0.00 21.46 1.49
C GLY A 198 -1.26 20.66 1.84
N ILE A 199 -2.32 20.82 1.04
CA ILE A 199 -3.64 20.21 1.29
C ILE A 199 -3.52 18.68 1.30
N TRP A 200 -2.82 18.13 0.30
CA TRP A 200 -2.51 16.70 0.18
C TRP A 200 -1.14 16.37 0.80
N ALA A 201 -0.83 16.92 1.97
CA ALA A 201 0.43 16.59 2.65
C ALA A 201 0.49 15.10 3.05
N THR A 202 1.69 14.54 3.13
CA THR A 202 1.91 13.19 3.65
C THR A 202 1.61 13.17 5.15
N ARG A 203 0.55 12.44 5.52
CA ARG A 203 0.06 12.36 6.91
C ARG A 203 0.63 11.19 7.66
N VAL A 204 0.89 10.09 6.96
CA VAL A 204 1.57 8.93 7.52
C VAL A 204 2.52 8.38 6.47
N SER A 205 3.73 8.06 6.89
CA SER A 205 4.68 7.27 6.11
C SER A 205 5.01 6.02 6.90
N PHE A 206 4.99 4.85 6.28
CA PHE A 206 5.46 3.63 6.92
C PHE A 206 6.35 2.80 6.02
N VAL A 207 7.31 2.10 6.62
CA VAL A 207 8.18 1.10 6.02
C VAL A 207 8.14 -0.15 6.86
N TYR A 208 7.79 -1.28 6.25
CA TYR A 208 7.79 -2.58 6.89
C TYR A 208 8.99 -3.42 6.43
N SER A 209 9.65 -4.08 7.38
CA SER A 209 10.66 -5.10 7.12
C SER A 209 10.10 -6.48 7.44
N VAL A 210 10.13 -7.38 6.47
CA VAL A 210 9.74 -8.78 6.69
C VAL A 210 10.71 -9.46 7.66
N ARG A 211 12.01 -9.24 7.51
CA ARG A 211 13.02 -9.85 8.39
C ARG A 211 12.86 -9.42 9.83
N GLU A 212 12.63 -8.13 10.07
CA GLU A 212 12.53 -7.57 11.42
C GLU A 212 11.13 -7.73 12.03
N GLN A 213 10.13 -8.13 11.22
CA GLN A 213 8.72 -8.19 11.64
C GLN A 213 8.28 -6.88 12.30
N ALA A 214 8.69 -5.76 11.70
CA ALA A 214 8.55 -4.44 12.30
C ALA A 214 8.13 -3.40 11.26
N VAL A 215 7.22 -2.51 11.68
CA VAL A 215 6.80 -1.33 10.95
C VAL A 215 7.45 -0.10 11.56
N TYR A 216 8.18 0.64 10.74
CA TYR A 216 8.77 1.93 11.05
C TYR A 216 7.87 2.99 10.42
N TYR A 217 7.35 3.92 11.22
CA TYR A 217 6.41 4.90 10.72
C TYR A 217 6.61 6.29 11.32
N THR A 218 6.15 7.29 10.60
CA THR A 218 6.08 8.67 11.06
C THR A 218 4.76 9.29 10.64
N GLU A 219 4.39 10.36 11.32
CA GLU A 219 3.16 11.12 11.08
C GLU A 219 3.50 12.57 10.76
N ASN A 220 2.72 13.18 9.86
CA ASN A 220 2.77 14.59 9.50
C ASN A 220 4.16 15.08 9.05
N ASN A 221 4.78 14.38 8.09
CA ASN A 221 6.11 14.70 7.55
C ASN A 221 7.26 14.75 8.58
N ARG A 222 7.08 14.17 9.78
CA ARG A 222 8.12 14.19 10.83
C ARG A 222 9.12 13.06 10.67
N PHE A 223 9.84 12.99 9.55
CA PHE A 223 10.88 11.97 9.35
C PHE A 223 12.03 12.04 10.38
N ASP A 224 12.12 13.15 11.13
CA ASP A 224 12.95 13.29 12.34
C ASP A 224 12.42 12.52 13.58
N ARG A 225 11.19 11.98 13.51
CA ARG A 225 10.49 11.28 14.59
C ARG A 225 9.92 9.95 14.12
N ILE A 226 10.80 8.97 13.94
CA ILE A 226 10.41 7.61 13.57
C ILE A 226 9.94 6.83 14.80
N GLN A 227 8.73 6.28 14.70
CA GLN A 227 8.16 5.32 15.63
C GLN A 227 8.37 3.89 15.10
N VAL A 228 8.48 2.92 16.01
CA VAL A 228 8.68 1.51 15.63
C VAL A 228 7.63 0.65 16.31
N TYR A 229 6.86 -0.08 15.52
CA TYR A 229 5.95 -1.11 15.98
C TYR A 229 6.51 -2.48 15.59
N ARG A 230 6.80 -3.34 16.58
CA ARG A 230 7.21 -4.72 16.36
C ARG A 230 6.02 -5.63 16.60
N PHE A 231 5.73 -6.51 15.65
CA PHE A 231 4.70 -7.52 15.88
C PHE A 231 5.15 -8.44 17.03
N PRO A 232 4.27 -8.73 18.01
CA PRO A 232 4.56 -9.71 19.03
C PRO A 232 4.91 -11.06 18.40
N ASP A 233 5.85 -11.79 19.01
CA ASP A 233 6.17 -13.15 18.61
C ASP A 233 4.88 -13.98 18.61
N GLY A 234 4.49 -14.47 17.44
CA GLY A 234 3.38 -15.41 17.33
C GLY A 234 3.77 -16.74 17.98
N PRO A 235 2.80 -17.55 18.46
CA PRO A 235 3.09 -18.93 18.82
C PRO A 235 3.64 -19.65 17.56
N GLY A 236 4.96 -19.87 17.52
CA GLY A 236 5.60 -20.69 16.48
C GLY A 236 6.76 -20.09 15.69
N LEU A 237 7.25 -18.89 15.97
CA LEU A 237 8.53 -18.44 15.40
C LEU A 237 9.67 -18.74 16.40
N PRO A 238 10.69 -19.54 16.02
CA PRO A 238 11.80 -19.81 16.91
C PRO A 238 12.56 -18.51 17.15
N SER A 239 12.69 -18.12 18.42
CA SER A 239 13.53 -17.00 18.84
C SER A 239 14.93 -17.22 18.26
N SER A 240 15.38 -16.35 17.37
CA SER A 240 16.79 -16.26 17.04
C SER A 240 17.50 -15.71 18.27
N ARG A 241 17.97 -16.62 19.13
CA ARG A 241 18.97 -16.27 20.12
C ARG A 241 20.21 -15.83 19.35
N THR A 242 20.57 -14.58 19.57
CA THR A 242 21.89 -13.97 19.37
C THR A 242 23.04 -14.98 19.46
N VAL A 243 23.89 -14.96 18.44
CA VAL A 243 25.34 -15.15 18.58
C VAL A 243 26.00 -13.89 18.03
#